data_AF-A0A380FJ80-F1
#
_entry.id   AF-A0A380FJ80-F1
#
_cell.length_a   1.000
_cell.length_b   1.000
_cell.length_c   1.000
_cell.angle_alpha   90.00
_cell.angle_beta   90.00
_cell.angle_gamma   90.00
#
_symmetry.space_group_name_H-M   'P 1'
#
loop_
_entity.id
_entity.type
_entity.pdbx_description
1 polymer ?
#
loop_
_entity_poly.entity_id
_entity_poly.type
_entity_poly.pdbx_seq_one_letter_code
_entity_poly.pdbx_strand_id
1 'polypeptide(L)' 'MIESKLTEYNYIIATLLNKYHIKYNYDEFAQLLFIRMWELIQEYNPNQQMSLKTFLFTPLELLPHRSIPLN' A
#
# COMPACT_ATOMS: atom_id res chain seq x y z
N MET A 1 -11.11 -14.03 11.29
CA MET A 1 -10.37 -12.95 11.99
C MET A 1 -9.05 -12.58 11.30
N ILE A 2 -8.34 -13.51 10.67
CA ILE A 2 -7.17 -13.22 9.80
C ILE A 2 -7.63 -12.78 8.40
N GLU A 3 -8.63 -13.48 7.84
CA GLU A 3 -9.19 -13.18 6.50
C GLU A 3 -9.75 -11.76 6.38
N SER A 4 -10.36 -11.22 7.44
CA SER A 4 -10.92 -9.86 7.43
C SER A 4 -9.85 -8.78 7.29
N LYS A 5 -8.67 -8.97 7.90
CA LYS A 5 -7.54 -8.03 7.73
C LYS A 5 -6.93 -8.11 6.34
N LEU A 6 -6.82 -9.33 5.80
CA LEU A 6 -6.32 -9.53 4.44
C LEU A 6 -7.21 -8.85 3.40
N THR A 7 -8.53 -8.92 3.56
CA THR A 7 -9.50 -8.23 2.70
C THR A 7 -9.35 -6.71 2.76
N GLU A 8 -9.17 -6.14 3.96
CA GLU A 8 -8.96 -4.70 4.14
C GLU A 8 -7.66 -4.22 3.48
N TYR A 9 -6.58 -4.98 3.64
CA TYR A 9 -5.28 -4.74 3.03
C TYR A 9 -5.32 -4.81 1.50
N ASN A 10 -5.98 -5.83 0.96
CA ASN A 10 -6.18 -5.94 -0.49
C ASN A 10 -7.00 -4.78 -1.04
N TYR A 11 -8.01 -4.30 -0.29
CA TYR A 11 -8.80 -3.13 -0.67
C TYR A 11 -7.94 -1.84 -0.73
N ILE A 12 -7.05 -1.62 0.23
CA ILE A 12 -6.12 -0.47 0.23
C ILE A 12 -5.20 -0.54 -0.99
N ILE A 13 -4.60 -1.70 -1.26
CA ILE A 13 -3.70 -1.89 -2.41
C ILE A 13 -4.44 -1.67 -3.74
N ALA A 14 -5.62 -2.27 -3.90
CA ALA A 14 -6.43 -2.10 -5.11
C ALA A 14 -6.84 -0.63 -5.32
N THR A 15 -7.17 0.09 -4.24
CA THR A 15 -7.48 1.52 -4.29
C THR A 15 -6.28 2.34 -4.76
N LEU A 16 -5.08 2.02 -4.28
CA LEU A 16 -3.84 2.69 -4.70
C LEU A 16 -3.50 2.39 -6.16
N LEU A 17 -3.54 1.13 -6.59
CA LEU A 17 -3.25 0.75 -7.99
C LEU A 17 -4.21 1.42 -8.97
N ASN A 18 -5.51 1.49 -8.63
CA ASN A 18 -6.52 2.19 -9.42
C ASN A 18 -6.24 3.70 -9.47
N LYS A 19 -5.88 4.33 -8.34
CA LYS A 19 -5.54 5.76 -8.28
C LYS A 19 -4.38 6.13 -9.23
N TYR A 20 -3.38 5.25 -9.38
CA TYR A 20 -2.22 5.49 -10.24
C TYR A 20 -2.35 4.92 -11.65
N HIS A 21 -3.54 4.44 -12.05
CA HIS A 21 -3.78 3.85 -13.37
C HIS A 21 -2.79 2.74 -13.77
N ILE A 22 -2.29 1.97 -12.80
CA ILE A 22 -1.37 0.87 -13.06
C ILE A 22 -2.14 -0.28 -13.71
N LYS A 23 -2.01 -0.39 -15.04
CA LYS A 23 -2.64 -1.44 -15.86
C LYS A 23 -1.67 -2.54 -16.29
N TYR A 24 -0.37 -2.23 -16.31
CA TYR A 24 0.71 -3.17 -16.66
C TYR A 24 1.43 -3.62 -15.39
N ASN A 25 1.88 -4.88 -15.37
CA ASN A 25 2.54 -5.52 -14.22
C ASN A 25 1.75 -5.37 -12.90
N TYR A 26 0.42 -5.39 -12.99
CA TYR A 26 -0.49 -5.16 -11.87
C TYR A 26 -0.14 -6.04 -10.66
N ASP A 27 0.09 -7.33 -10.88
CA ASP A 27 0.41 -8.28 -9.82
C ASP A 27 1.75 -7.98 -9.14
N GLU A 28 2.75 -7.55 -9.91
CA GLU A 28 4.09 -7.19 -9.39
C GLU A 28 4.02 -5.92 -8.54
N PHE A 29 3.30 -4.89 -9.02
CA PHE A 29 3.05 -3.68 -8.23
C PHE A 29 2.20 -3.96 -6.99
N ALA A 30 1.20 -4.83 -7.09
CA ALA A 30 0.40 -5.25 -5.95
C ALA A 30 1.25 -5.93 -4.88
N GLN A 31 2.16 -6.83 -5.28
CA GLN A 31 3.09 -7.52 -4.37
C GLN A 31 4.06 -6.54 -3.70
N LEU A 32 4.63 -5.59 -4.46
CA LEU A 32 5.52 -4.56 -3.90
C LEU A 32 4.80 -3.66 -2.89
N LEU A 33 3.58 -3.23 -3.19
CA LEU A 33 2.74 -2.46 -2.26
C LEU A 33 2.40 -3.27 -1.01
N PHE A 34 2.15 -4.57 -1.17
CA PHE A 34 1.87 -5.46 -0.05
C PHE A 34 3.08 -5.59 0.89
N ILE A 35 4.28 -5.84 0.34
CA ILE A 35 5.52 -5.95 1.12
C ILE A 35 5.77 -4.64 1.88
N ARG A 36 5.67 -3.49 1.20
CA ARG A 36 5.90 -2.20 1.86
C ARG A 36 4.86 -1.91 2.95
N MET A 37 3.60 -2.24 2.71
CA MET A 37 2.55 -2.09 3.70
C MET A 37 2.82 -2.97 4.93
N TRP A 38 3.30 -4.20 4.74
CA TRP A 38 3.68 -5.09 5.83
C TRP A 38 4.81 -4.48 6.68
N GLU A 39 5.87 -3.95 6.07
CA GLU A 39 6.96 -3.27 6.76
C GLU A 39 6.45 -2.07 7.58
N LEU A 40 5.62 -1.22 6.98
CA LEU A 40 5.04 -0.05 7.66
C LEU A 40 4.16 -0.45 8.84
N ILE A 41 3.40 -1.54 8.75
CA ILE A 41 2.60 -2.05 9.87
C ILE A 41 3.50 -2.41 11.06
N GLN A 42 4.72 -2.94 10.83
CA GLN A 42 5.67 -3.24 11.91
C GLN A 42 6.24 -1.96 12.56
N GLU A 43 6.35 -0.88 11.79
CA GLU A 43 6.84 0.42 12.25
C GLU A 43 5.74 1.30 12.89
N TYR A 44 4.47 0.94 12.70
CA TYR A 44 3.34 1.73 13.17
C TYR A 44 3.29 1.79 14.70
N ASN A 45 3.32 3.01 15.24
CA ASN A 45 3.14 3.26 16.66
C ASN A 45 1.72 3.77 16.94
N PRO A 46 0.86 2.95 17.59
CA PRO A 46 -0.53 3.34 17.87
C PRO A 46 -0.67 4.49 18.89
N ASN A 47 0.41 4.85 19.59
CA ASN A 47 0.41 5.99 20.50
C ASN A 47 0.54 7.34 19.77
N GLN A 48 0.77 7.34 18.46
CA GLN A 48 0.74 8.54 17.63
C GLN A 48 -0.72 8.91 17.30
N GLN A 49 -1.04 10.20 17.22
CA GLN A 49 -2.41 10.69 16.91
C GLN A 49 -2.90 10.34 15.48
N MET A 50 -2.12 9.58 14.71
CA MET A 50 -2.39 9.23 13.33
C MET A 50 -2.96 7.82 13.22
N SER A 51 -4.09 7.68 12.51
CA SER A 51 -4.67 6.36 12.21
C SER A 51 -3.74 5.52 11.33
N LEU A 52 -3.76 4.19 11.50
CA LEU A 52 -3.00 3.26 10.65
C LEU A 52 -3.26 3.51 9.16
N LYS A 53 -4.53 3.73 8.77
CA LYS A 53 -4.89 4.02 7.39
C LYS A 53 -4.16 5.27 6.87
N THR A 54 -4.18 6.36 7.61
CA THR A 54 -3.47 7.60 7.24
C THR A 54 -1.96 7.38 7.16
N PHE A 55 -1.40 6.64 8.13
CA PHE A 55 0.03 6.32 8.17
C PHE A 55 0.49 5.49 6.98
N LEU A 56 -0.33 4.55 6.50
CA LEU A 56 0.00 3.70 5.36
C LEU A 56 -0.12 4.41 4.01
N PHE A 57 -1.02 5.39 3.87
CA PHE A 57 -1.24 6.05 2.57
C PHE A 57 -0.06 6.92 2.13
N THR A 58 0.57 7.66 3.05
CA THR A 58 1.63 8.62 2.73
C THR A 58 2.90 7.99 2.13
N PRO A 59 3.42 6.86 2.64
CA PRO A 59 4.63 6.23 2.10
C PRO A 59 4.34 5.38 0.86
N LEU A 60 3.15 4.76 0.77
CA LEU A 60 2.75 3.96 -0.39
C LEU A 60 2.51 4.81 -1.65
N GLU A 61 2.16 6.10 -1.49
CA GLU A 61 2.06 7.08 -2.58
C GLU A 61 3.40 7.40 -3.25
N LEU A 62 4.54 7.21 -2.56
CA LEU A 62 5.87 7.51 -3.11
C LEU A 62 6.50 6.37 -3.91
N LEU A 63 5.97 5.14 -3.81
CA LEU A 63 6.51 3.95 -4.48
C LEU A 63 6.36 3.96 -6.01
N PRO A 64 5.20 4.33 -6.59
CA PRO A 64 5.02 4.41 -8.03
C PRO A 64 6.02 5.36 -8.70
N HIS A 65 6.36 6.47 -8.04
CA HIS A 65 7.27 7.48 -8.59
C HIS A 65 8.75 7.06 -8.62
N ARG A 66 9.15 6.05 -7.83
CA ARG A 66 10.55 5.57 -7.78
C ARG A 66 10.80 4.32 -8.60
N SER A 67 9.76 3.54 -8.89
CA SER A 67 9.87 2.22 -9.52
C SER A 67 9.28 2.15 -10.92
N ILE A 68 8.59 3.19 -11.39
CA ILE A 68 8.00 3.24 -12.74
C ILE A 68 8.92 4.09 -13.64
N PRO A 69 9.54 3.52 -14.69
CA PRO A 69 10.08 4.34 -15.76
C PRO A 69 8.91 5.05 -16.42
N LEU A 70 8.93 6.39 -16.39
CA LEU A 70 8.03 7.21 -17.18
C LEU A 70 8.23 6.82 -18.65
N ASN A 71 7.24 6.16 -19.24
CA ASN A 71 7.11 6.11 -20.70
C ASN A 71 6.79 7.51 -21.23
#